data_AF-A0A944DKT2-F1
#
_entry.id   AF-A0A944DKT2-F1
#
_cell.length_a   1.000
_cell.length_b   1.000
_cell.length_c   1.000
_cell.angle_alpha   90.00
_cell.angle_beta   90.00
_cell.angle_gamma   90.00
#
_symmetry.space_group_name_H-M   'P 1'
#
loop_
_entity.id
_entity.type
_entity.pdbx_description
1 polymer ?
#
loop_
_entity_poly.entity_id
_entity_poly.type
_entity_poly.pdbx_seq_one_letter_code
_entity_poly.pdbx_strand_id
1 'polypeptide(L)'
;MPSGQAPASLFDAVRGALLACDSEEKCERVHALKAAFDGGRLCLGDASPPEPIVDCGRPLRPELVAPNKLRKRRPGSPDGHAALLHAIAHIEFNAINLALDCAYRFRNLPEAFYRGWVDVAAEEATHFLLVRERLQALGSDYGAFAAHNGLWEMTVQTADDPLARMALVPRVLEARGLDATPPIMDKLRAIGDEATCRVLDIILRDEVGHVALGDHWFRYFCRLEGLAPEATYLNLIAQFNAPWPKPPLNLPARRRAGFSEAELVVLSAPRPGGRT
;
A
#
# COMPACT_ATOMS: atom_id res chain seq x y z
N MET A 1 42.77 3.12 6.01
CA MET A 1 41.76 3.67 5.09
C MET A 1 40.93 2.49 4.60
N PRO A 2 39.65 2.34 4.99
CA PRO A 2 38.82 1.29 4.41
C PRO A 2 38.70 1.58 2.92
N SER A 3 38.91 0.55 2.10
CA SER A 3 38.76 0.59 0.64
C SER A 3 37.39 1.17 0.27
N GLY A 4 37.39 2.35 -0.33
CA GLY A 4 36.19 3.06 -0.78
C GLY A 4 35.55 2.35 -1.96
N GLN A 5 34.76 1.31 -1.69
CA GLN A 5 33.83 0.77 -2.67
C GLN A 5 32.70 1.79 -2.83
N ALA A 6 32.41 2.19 -4.06
CA ALA A 6 31.30 3.09 -4.33
C ALA A 6 29.99 2.51 -3.74
N PRO A 7 29.13 3.33 -3.13
CA PRO A 7 27.86 2.86 -2.58
C PRO A 7 27.04 2.18 -3.68
N ALA A 8 26.37 1.09 -3.33
CA ALA A 8 25.57 0.32 -4.28
C ALA A 8 24.33 1.11 -4.72
N SER A 9 23.77 0.78 -5.89
CA SER A 9 22.56 1.45 -6.41
C SER A 9 21.37 1.15 -5.50
N LEU A 10 20.67 2.20 -5.06
CA LEU A 10 19.38 2.05 -4.38
C LEU A 10 18.41 1.29 -5.28
N PHE A 11 18.40 1.60 -6.57
CA PHE A 11 17.41 1.08 -7.51
C PHE A 11 17.58 -0.41 -7.77
N ASP A 12 18.82 -0.92 -7.81
CA ASP A 12 19.08 -2.36 -7.90
C ASP A 12 18.60 -3.09 -6.64
N ALA A 13 18.84 -2.50 -5.46
CA ALA A 13 18.41 -3.07 -4.19
C ALA A 13 16.87 -3.10 -4.08
N VAL A 14 16.19 -2.01 -4.45
CA VAL A 14 14.72 -1.93 -4.49
C VAL A 14 14.16 -2.95 -5.49
N ARG A 15 14.73 -3.04 -6.71
CA ARG A 15 14.31 -4.01 -7.73
C ARG A 15 14.48 -5.45 -7.24
N GLY A 16 15.59 -5.76 -6.58
CA GLY A 16 15.84 -7.07 -5.98
C GLY A 16 14.79 -7.46 -4.95
N ALA A 17 14.37 -6.53 -4.08
CA ALA A 17 13.28 -6.76 -3.14
C ALA A 17 11.90 -6.89 -3.84
N LEU A 18 11.64 -6.03 -4.83
CA LEU A 18 10.38 -6.03 -5.58
C LEU A 18 10.15 -7.34 -6.34
N LEU A 19 11.22 -7.94 -6.87
CA LEU A 19 11.17 -9.19 -7.63
C LEU A 19 11.29 -10.46 -6.78
N ALA A 20 11.55 -10.35 -5.47
CA ALA A 20 11.56 -11.50 -4.57
C ALA A 20 10.17 -12.16 -4.53
N CYS A 21 10.11 -13.47 -4.77
CA CYS A 21 8.86 -14.22 -4.81
C CYS A 21 8.51 -14.87 -3.48
N ASP A 22 9.48 -15.21 -2.64
CA ASP A 22 9.19 -15.69 -1.29
C ASP A 22 8.80 -14.52 -0.37
N SER A 23 7.77 -14.72 0.46
CA SER A 23 7.24 -13.64 1.29
C SER A 23 8.14 -13.28 2.46
N GLU A 24 8.85 -14.23 3.05
CA GLU A 24 9.78 -13.97 4.16
C GLU A 24 11.04 -13.32 3.61
N GLU A 25 11.60 -13.88 2.53
CA GLU A 25 12.76 -13.32 1.83
C GLU A 25 12.50 -11.88 1.39
N LYS A 26 11.30 -11.59 0.86
CA LYS A 26 10.93 -10.22 0.49
C LYS A 26 10.98 -9.29 1.70
N CYS A 27 10.38 -9.67 2.82
CA CYS A 27 10.37 -8.84 4.03
C CYS A 27 11.81 -8.59 4.54
N GLU A 28 12.63 -9.64 4.60
CA GLU A 28 14.04 -9.54 5.00
C GLU A 28 14.82 -8.59 4.09
N ARG A 29 14.64 -8.71 2.76
CA ARG A 29 15.28 -7.85 1.78
C ARG A 29 14.85 -6.39 1.93
N VAL A 30 13.57 -6.14 2.21
CA VAL A 30 13.05 -4.78 2.41
C VAL A 30 13.62 -4.15 3.69
N HIS A 31 13.66 -4.89 4.79
CA HIS A 31 14.27 -4.39 6.04
C HIS A 31 15.78 -4.16 5.87
N ALA A 32 16.48 -5.03 5.16
CA ALA A 32 17.90 -4.84 4.83
C ALA A 32 18.13 -3.64 3.90
N LEU A 33 17.26 -3.43 2.91
CA LEU A 33 17.25 -2.28 2.00
C LEU A 33 17.12 -0.97 2.81
N LYS A 34 16.12 -0.89 3.71
CA LYS A 34 15.91 0.26 4.59
C LYS A 34 17.13 0.54 5.46
N ALA A 35 17.67 -0.48 6.13
CA ALA A 35 18.87 -0.33 6.97
C ALA A 35 20.12 0.07 6.16
N ALA A 36 20.24 -0.37 4.91
CA ALA A 36 21.33 0.02 4.02
C ALA A 36 21.19 1.46 3.54
N PHE A 37 19.97 1.89 3.23
CA PHE A 37 19.72 3.25 2.77
C PHE A 37 19.89 4.28 3.89
N ASP A 38 19.38 4.00 5.09
CA ASP A 38 19.61 4.84 6.28
C ASP A 38 21.09 4.92 6.67
N GLY A 39 21.82 3.82 6.49
CA GLY A 39 23.24 3.75 6.75
C GLY A 39 24.12 4.40 5.67
N GLY A 40 23.54 5.05 4.66
CA GLY A 40 24.28 5.69 3.56
C GLY A 40 25.05 4.71 2.67
N ARG A 41 24.71 3.42 2.70
CA ARG A 41 25.37 2.36 1.89
C ARG A 41 24.80 2.27 0.47
N LEU A 42 23.66 2.92 0.23
CA LEU A 42 22.99 2.97 -1.06
C LEU A 42 22.94 4.41 -1.57
N CYS A 43 23.08 4.61 -2.88
CA CYS A 43 23.01 5.92 -3.51
C CYS A 43 21.98 5.97 -4.65
N LEU A 44 21.54 7.19 -4.99
CA LEU A 44 20.63 7.46 -6.10
C LEU A 44 21.35 7.64 -7.45
N GLY A 45 22.68 7.41 -7.49
CA GLY A 45 23.55 7.82 -8.60
C GLY A 45 23.39 7.05 -9.91
N ASP A 46 22.38 6.18 -10.01
CA ASP A 46 22.09 5.43 -11.23
C ASP A 46 21.05 6.18 -12.08
N ALA A 47 21.52 6.73 -13.20
CA ALA A 47 20.71 7.47 -14.16
C ALA A 47 20.06 6.57 -15.23
N SER A 48 20.21 5.24 -15.11
CA SER A 48 19.64 4.30 -16.08
C SER A 48 18.11 4.36 -16.06
N PRO A 49 17.45 4.31 -17.24
CA PRO A 49 16.00 4.22 -17.29
C PRO A 49 15.54 2.95 -16.55
N PRO A 50 14.42 3.00 -15.82
CA PRO A 50 13.90 1.83 -15.13
C PRO A 50 13.48 0.77 -16.16
N GLU A 51 13.91 -0.47 -15.95
CA GLU A 51 13.33 -1.58 -16.70
C GLU A 51 11.85 -1.73 -16.35
N PRO A 52 10.97 -2.03 -17.33
CA PRO A 52 9.55 -2.21 -17.07
C PRO A 52 9.28 -3.35 -16.07
N ILE A 53 8.60 -3.05 -14.97
CA ILE A 53 8.04 -4.07 -14.06
C ILE A 53 6.58 -4.28 -14.46
N VAL A 54 6.30 -5.43 -15.08
CA VAL A 54 4.95 -5.86 -15.48
C VAL A 54 4.28 -6.63 -14.33
N ASP A 55 5.02 -7.50 -13.66
CA ASP A 55 4.58 -8.23 -12.48
C ASP A 55 5.58 -8.07 -11.35
N CYS A 56 5.08 -7.98 -10.12
CA CYS A 56 5.90 -7.98 -8.92
C CYS A 56 6.22 -9.42 -8.50
N GLY A 57 7.31 -9.59 -7.76
CA GLY A 57 7.63 -10.87 -7.15
C GLY A 57 6.57 -11.23 -6.10
N ARG A 58 5.98 -12.41 -6.23
CA ARG A 58 4.98 -12.94 -5.30
C ARG A 58 5.06 -14.47 -5.19
N PRO A 59 4.61 -15.07 -4.08
CA PRO A 59 4.63 -16.52 -3.96
C PRO A 59 3.61 -17.16 -4.90
N LEU A 60 3.75 -18.47 -5.14
CA LEU A 60 2.81 -19.23 -5.98
C LEU A 60 1.37 -19.21 -5.44
N ARG A 61 1.21 -19.01 -4.13
CA ARG A 61 -0.08 -18.81 -3.47
C ARG A 61 -0.06 -17.45 -2.74
N PRO A 62 -1.21 -16.77 -2.60
CA PRO A 62 -2.57 -17.23 -2.91
C PRO A 62 -2.90 -17.30 -4.40
N GLU A 63 -3.86 -18.16 -4.77
CA GLU A 63 -4.46 -18.12 -6.11
C GLU A 63 -5.17 -16.78 -6.31
N LEU A 64 -4.84 -16.07 -7.40
CA LEU A 64 -5.48 -14.80 -7.73
C LEU A 64 -6.71 -15.03 -8.61
N VAL A 65 -7.87 -14.65 -8.09
CA VAL A 65 -9.18 -14.78 -8.73
C VAL A 65 -9.85 -13.41 -8.87
N ALA A 66 -10.84 -13.32 -9.75
CA ALA A 66 -11.65 -12.11 -9.89
C ALA A 66 -12.37 -11.77 -8.56
N PRO A 67 -12.58 -10.47 -8.23
CA PRO A 67 -13.17 -10.06 -6.95
C PRO A 67 -14.52 -10.72 -6.60
N ASN A 68 -15.35 -11.01 -7.60
CA ASN A 68 -16.66 -11.65 -7.42
C ASN A 68 -16.58 -13.16 -7.09
N LYS A 69 -15.41 -13.80 -7.25
CA LYS A 69 -15.16 -15.20 -6.90
C LYS A 69 -14.66 -15.39 -5.47
N LEU A 70 -14.39 -14.30 -4.73
CA LEU A 70 -13.92 -14.38 -3.37
C LEU A 70 -15.04 -14.78 -2.41
N ARG A 71 -14.75 -15.71 -1.49
CA ARG A 71 -15.68 -16.13 -0.44
C ARG A 71 -15.91 -14.98 0.53
N LYS A 72 -17.11 -14.92 1.12
CA LYS A 72 -17.43 -13.93 2.18
C LYS A 72 -16.63 -14.23 3.45
N ARG A 73 -15.98 -13.20 3.99
CA ARG A 73 -15.09 -13.25 5.16
C ARG A 73 -15.89 -12.91 6.43
N ARG A 74 -16.57 -13.89 7.03
CA ARG A 74 -17.41 -13.69 8.22
C ARG A 74 -16.60 -14.04 9.48
N PRO A 75 -16.18 -13.07 10.31
CA PRO A 75 -15.26 -13.35 11.44
C PRO A 75 -15.83 -14.28 12.52
N GLY A 76 -17.16 -14.44 12.59
CA GLY A 76 -17.81 -15.27 13.60
C GLY A 76 -17.63 -16.79 13.43
N SER A 77 -17.00 -17.27 12.35
CA SER A 77 -16.59 -18.68 12.23
C SER A 77 -15.06 -18.79 12.13
N PRO A 78 -14.44 -19.90 12.58
CA PRO A 78 -12.99 -20.09 12.47
C PRO A 78 -12.45 -19.87 11.06
N ASP A 79 -13.05 -20.51 10.04
CA ASP A 79 -12.70 -20.32 8.63
C ASP A 79 -12.82 -18.87 8.16
N GLY A 80 -13.91 -18.19 8.55
CA GLY A 80 -14.16 -16.82 8.13
C GLY A 80 -13.28 -15.80 8.84
N HIS A 81 -12.83 -16.13 10.05
CA HIS A 81 -11.83 -15.38 10.79
C HIS A 81 -10.45 -15.49 10.14
N ALA A 82 -9.98 -16.72 9.86
CA ALA A 82 -8.72 -16.94 9.15
C ALA A 82 -8.75 -16.30 7.74
N ALA A 83 -9.86 -16.41 7.01
CA ALA A 83 -10.01 -15.78 5.70
C ALA A 83 -9.99 -14.24 5.75
N LEU A 84 -10.43 -13.63 6.87
CA LEU A 84 -10.31 -12.19 7.08
C LEU A 84 -8.84 -11.79 7.25
N LEU A 85 -8.11 -12.43 8.18
CA LEU A 85 -6.70 -12.10 8.43
C LEU A 85 -5.82 -12.39 7.22
N HIS A 86 -6.07 -13.49 6.50
CA HIS A 86 -5.40 -13.77 5.25
C HIS A 86 -5.58 -12.65 4.22
N ALA A 87 -6.79 -12.09 4.12
CA ALA A 87 -7.04 -11.01 3.19
C ALA A 87 -6.34 -9.71 3.59
N ILE A 88 -6.22 -9.43 4.89
CA ILE A 88 -5.46 -8.28 5.39
C ILE A 88 -3.98 -8.51 5.10
N ALA A 89 -3.41 -9.68 5.44
CA ALA A 89 -2.04 -10.04 5.08
C ALA A 89 -1.76 -9.89 3.58
N HIS A 90 -2.70 -10.28 2.71
CA HIS A 90 -2.54 -10.08 1.27
C HIS A 90 -2.51 -8.60 0.87
N ILE A 91 -3.27 -7.74 1.54
CA ILE A 91 -3.25 -6.29 1.31
C ILE A 91 -1.89 -5.73 1.73
N GLU A 92 -1.42 -6.02 2.96
CA GLU A 92 -0.10 -5.58 3.44
C GLU A 92 1.02 -6.06 2.51
N PHE A 93 0.99 -7.33 2.08
CA PHE A 93 1.99 -7.87 1.16
C PHE A 93 1.98 -7.14 -0.20
N ASN A 94 0.81 -6.78 -0.71
CA ASN A 94 0.73 -5.98 -1.92
C ASN A 94 1.32 -4.60 -1.68
N ALA A 95 1.00 -3.95 -0.55
CA ALA A 95 1.47 -2.61 -0.21
C ALA A 95 3.01 -2.51 -0.18
N ILE A 96 3.71 -3.56 0.28
CA ILE A 96 5.17 -3.68 0.11
C ILE A 96 5.57 -3.48 -1.35
N ASN A 97 4.93 -4.19 -2.28
CA ASN A 97 5.24 -4.10 -3.70
C ASN A 97 4.85 -2.74 -4.30
N LEU A 98 3.75 -2.13 -3.85
CA LEU A 98 3.31 -0.80 -4.30
C LEU A 98 4.34 0.27 -3.93
N ALA A 99 4.82 0.24 -2.69
CA ALA A 99 5.82 1.17 -2.18
C ALA A 99 7.18 0.97 -2.86
N LEU A 100 7.63 -0.28 -3.02
CA LEU A 100 8.85 -0.60 -3.76
C LEU A 100 8.76 -0.19 -5.24
N ASP A 101 7.62 -0.39 -5.90
CA ASP A 101 7.43 0.06 -7.29
C ASP A 101 7.49 1.59 -7.39
N CYS A 102 6.95 2.33 -6.43
CA CYS A 102 7.10 3.79 -6.40
C CYS A 102 8.58 4.19 -6.28
N ALA A 103 9.32 3.60 -5.33
CA ALA A 103 10.74 3.88 -5.13
C ALA A 103 11.62 3.47 -6.31
N TYR A 104 11.25 2.42 -7.03
CA TYR A 104 11.99 1.92 -8.18
C TYR A 104 11.64 2.64 -9.49
N ARG A 105 10.37 2.94 -9.75
CA ARG A 105 9.94 3.34 -11.10
C ARG A 105 10.22 4.80 -11.41
N PHE A 106 9.92 5.69 -10.48
CA PHE A 106 9.98 7.12 -10.76
C PHE A 106 11.40 7.65 -10.50
N ARG A 107 12.11 7.98 -11.58
CA ARG A 107 13.49 8.51 -11.54
C ARG A 107 13.52 10.02 -11.36
N ASN A 108 14.68 10.53 -10.97
CA ASN A 108 14.98 11.98 -10.89
C ASN A 108 14.09 12.77 -9.91
N LEU A 109 13.62 12.11 -8.85
CA LEU A 109 12.88 12.76 -7.77
C LEU A 109 13.80 13.11 -6.60
N PRO A 110 13.38 14.01 -5.69
CA PRO A 110 14.17 14.30 -4.50
C PRO A 110 14.41 13.05 -3.64
N GLU A 111 15.53 12.98 -2.91
CA GLU A 111 15.85 11.85 -2.03
C GLU A 111 14.73 11.51 -1.04
N ALA A 112 14.04 12.54 -0.54
CA ALA A 112 12.89 12.40 0.35
C ALA A 112 11.76 11.52 -0.24
N PHE A 113 11.60 11.49 -1.57
CA PHE A 113 10.61 10.62 -2.23
C PHE A 113 11.00 9.16 -2.00
N TYR A 114 12.24 8.82 -2.34
CA TYR A 114 12.75 7.46 -2.20
C TYR A 114 12.79 7.01 -0.76
N ARG A 115 13.21 7.89 0.16
CA ARG A 115 13.22 7.59 1.59
C ARG A 115 11.83 7.29 2.10
N GLY A 116 10.84 8.13 1.79
CA GLY A 116 9.46 7.90 2.21
C GLY A 116 8.92 6.55 1.73
N TRP A 117 9.11 6.20 0.46
CA TRP A 117 8.59 4.93 -0.07
C TRP A 117 9.36 3.69 0.40
N VAL A 118 10.66 3.81 0.68
CA VAL A 118 11.42 2.73 1.34
C VAL A 118 10.97 2.55 2.79
N ASP A 119 10.63 3.64 3.49
CA ASP A 119 10.09 3.61 4.86
C ASP A 119 8.72 2.91 4.88
N VAL A 120 7.80 3.31 3.99
CA VAL A 120 6.49 2.65 3.82
C VAL A 120 6.68 1.16 3.53
N ALA A 121 7.53 0.79 2.56
CA ALA A 121 7.76 -0.62 2.24
C ALA A 121 8.21 -1.45 3.46
N ALA A 122 9.07 -0.87 4.31
CA ALA A 122 9.55 -1.53 5.52
C ALA A 122 8.48 -1.65 6.61
N GLU A 123 7.62 -0.64 6.76
CA GLU A 123 6.47 -0.67 7.66
C GLU A 123 5.46 -1.73 7.19
N GLU A 124 5.15 -1.78 5.90
CA GLU A 124 4.24 -2.78 5.33
C GLU A 124 4.77 -4.21 5.42
N ALA A 125 6.10 -4.39 5.32
CA ALA A 125 6.74 -5.68 5.59
C ALA A 125 6.54 -6.10 7.05
N THR A 126 6.64 -5.16 7.99
CA THR A 126 6.34 -5.42 9.41
C THR A 126 4.85 -5.70 9.62
N HIS A 127 3.94 -4.95 9.00
CA HIS A 127 2.50 -5.18 9.08
C HIS A 127 2.12 -6.57 8.58
N PHE A 128 2.63 -6.96 7.42
CA PHE A 128 2.44 -8.29 6.85
C PHE A 128 2.85 -9.40 7.84
N LEU A 129 4.05 -9.29 8.43
CA LEU A 129 4.57 -10.27 9.38
C LEU A 129 3.70 -10.35 10.65
N LEU A 130 3.26 -9.22 11.20
CA LEU A 130 2.37 -9.18 12.36
C LEU A 130 1.02 -9.87 12.07
N VAL A 131 0.41 -9.58 10.92
CA VAL A 131 -0.87 -10.20 10.54
C VAL A 131 -0.69 -11.68 10.22
N ARG A 132 0.42 -12.08 9.60
CA ARG A 132 0.73 -13.49 9.33
C ARG A 132 0.91 -14.28 10.62
N GLU A 133 1.61 -13.73 11.62
CA GLU A 133 1.73 -14.36 12.94
C GLU A 133 0.35 -14.56 13.59
N ARG A 134 -0.53 -13.56 13.51
CA ARG A 134 -1.92 -13.70 13.97
C ARG A 134 -2.66 -14.80 13.21
N LEU A 135 -2.50 -14.88 11.89
CA LEU A 135 -3.12 -15.92 11.06
C LEU A 135 -2.61 -17.33 11.41
N GLN A 136 -1.32 -17.48 11.69
CA GLN A 136 -0.70 -18.73 12.15
C GLN A 136 -1.23 -19.17 13.52
N ALA A 137 -1.45 -18.22 14.43
CA ALA A 137 -2.09 -18.51 15.71
C ALA A 137 -3.55 -18.99 15.57
N LEU A 138 -4.22 -18.74 14.43
CA LEU A 138 -5.53 -19.29 14.10
C LEU A 138 -5.45 -20.64 13.35
N GLY A 139 -4.26 -21.22 13.18
CA GLY A 139 -4.06 -22.51 12.50
C GLY A 139 -4.11 -22.43 10.98
N SER A 140 -3.82 -21.26 10.38
CA SER A 140 -3.76 -21.05 8.94
C SER A 140 -2.47 -20.31 8.54
N ASP A 141 -2.21 -20.09 7.25
CA ASP A 141 -1.05 -19.32 6.81
C ASP A 141 -1.37 -18.52 5.54
N TYR A 142 -0.50 -17.56 5.20
CA TYR A 142 -0.59 -16.81 3.97
C TYR A 142 -0.51 -17.74 2.74
N GLY A 143 -1.44 -17.55 1.81
CA GLY A 143 -1.64 -18.44 0.66
C GLY A 143 -2.69 -19.54 0.86
N ALA A 144 -3.26 -19.71 2.06
CA ALA A 144 -4.31 -20.70 2.31
C ALA A 144 -5.67 -20.37 1.65
N PHE A 145 -5.93 -19.10 1.31
CA PHE A 145 -7.18 -18.66 0.70
C PHE A 145 -6.90 -17.95 -0.64
N ALA A 146 -7.87 -17.97 -1.56
CA ALA A 146 -7.77 -17.17 -2.79
C ALA A 146 -7.80 -15.66 -2.49
N ALA A 147 -7.14 -14.87 -3.34
CA ALA A 147 -7.07 -13.41 -3.24
C ALA A 147 -7.32 -12.75 -4.60
N HIS A 148 -7.21 -11.41 -4.70
CA HIS A 148 -7.41 -10.67 -5.95
C HIS A 148 -6.29 -9.67 -6.17
N ASN A 149 -6.00 -9.34 -7.43
CA ASN A 149 -4.85 -8.51 -7.80
C ASN A 149 -5.15 -7.00 -7.98
N GLY A 150 -6.33 -6.55 -7.53
CA GLY A 150 -6.85 -5.22 -7.90
C GLY A 150 -5.96 -4.03 -7.51
N LEU A 151 -5.09 -4.17 -6.50
CA LEU A 151 -4.12 -3.12 -6.13
C LEU A 151 -3.01 -2.98 -7.17
N TRP A 152 -2.43 -4.10 -7.60
CA TRP A 152 -1.38 -4.13 -8.62
C TRP A 152 -1.91 -3.72 -10.00
N GLU A 153 -3.16 -4.06 -10.33
CA GLU A 153 -3.79 -3.64 -11.59
C GLU A 153 -3.80 -2.11 -11.77
N MET A 154 -4.16 -1.35 -10.73
CA MET A 154 -4.11 0.13 -10.76
C MET A 154 -2.67 0.65 -10.87
N THR A 155 -1.72 -0.05 -10.26
CA THR A 155 -0.28 0.27 -10.29
C THR A 155 0.26 0.17 -11.71
N VAL A 156 -0.12 -0.87 -12.45
CA VAL A 156 0.20 -1.03 -13.87
C VAL A 156 -0.45 0.06 -14.71
N GLN A 157 -1.71 0.41 -14.46
CA GLN A 157 -2.41 1.47 -15.20
C GLN A 157 -1.79 2.86 -15.01
N THR A 158 -1.16 3.11 -13.86
CA THR A 158 -0.52 4.39 -13.51
C THR A 158 1.00 4.34 -13.62
N ALA A 159 1.56 3.32 -14.30
CA ALA A 159 3.01 3.11 -14.38
C ALA A 159 3.77 4.32 -14.94
N ASP A 160 3.20 5.00 -15.93
CA ASP A 160 3.88 6.09 -16.64
C ASP A 160 3.53 7.49 -16.11
N ASP A 161 2.73 7.56 -15.03
CA ASP A 161 2.19 8.83 -14.51
C ASP A 161 2.33 8.87 -12.98
N PRO A 162 3.38 9.52 -12.44
CA PRO A 162 3.56 9.64 -11.00
C PRO A 162 2.44 10.48 -10.35
N LEU A 163 1.86 11.46 -11.04
CA LEU A 163 0.74 12.25 -10.51
C LEU A 163 -0.49 11.35 -10.32
N ALA A 164 -0.85 10.57 -11.34
CA ALA A 164 -1.94 9.60 -11.24
C ALA A 164 -1.64 8.51 -10.20
N ARG A 165 -0.40 8.03 -10.11
CA ARG A 165 -0.01 7.04 -9.09
C ARG A 165 -0.29 7.54 -7.68
N MET A 166 0.20 8.74 -7.34
CA MET A 166 0.05 9.32 -6.00
C MET A 166 -1.42 9.64 -5.69
N ALA A 167 -2.22 9.98 -6.71
CA ALA A 167 -3.66 10.16 -6.55
C ALA A 167 -4.39 8.85 -6.28
N LEU A 168 -4.11 7.80 -7.06
CA LEU A 168 -5.01 6.64 -7.12
C LEU A 168 -4.58 5.50 -6.22
N VAL A 169 -3.29 5.27 -6.02
CA VAL A 169 -2.86 4.14 -5.17
C VAL A 169 -2.95 4.54 -3.68
N PRO A 170 -2.21 5.54 -3.17
CA PRO A 170 -2.30 5.88 -1.74
C PRO A 170 -3.64 6.49 -1.34
N ARG A 171 -4.14 7.49 -2.09
CA ARG A 171 -5.30 8.27 -1.64
C ARG A 171 -6.65 7.61 -1.94
N VAL A 172 -6.74 6.73 -2.93
CA VAL A 172 -7.99 5.99 -3.23
C VAL A 172 -7.94 4.58 -2.69
N LEU A 173 -6.91 3.80 -3.01
CA LEU A 173 -6.88 2.38 -2.68
C LEU A 173 -6.43 2.11 -1.24
N GLU A 174 -5.29 2.66 -0.81
CA GLU A 174 -4.75 2.46 0.55
C GLU A 174 -5.60 3.19 1.59
N ALA A 175 -6.08 4.40 1.29
CA ALA A 175 -6.98 5.14 2.17
C ALA A 175 -8.30 4.41 2.52
N ARG A 176 -8.65 3.32 1.83
CA ARG A 176 -9.77 2.44 2.22
C ARG A 176 -9.49 1.70 3.53
N GLY A 177 -8.23 1.41 3.85
CA GLY A 177 -7.83 0.83 5.13
C GLY A 177 -8.26 1.71 6.29
N LEU A 178 -8.10 3.04 6.16
CA LEU A 178 -8.53 4.01 7.18
C LEU A 178 -10.02 3.89 7.55
N ASP A 179 -10.87 3.59 6.57
CA ASP A 179 -12.32 3.48 6.74
C ASP A 179 -12.75 2.06 7.13
N ALA A 180 -12.09 1.04 6.58
CA ALA A 180 -12.48 -0.36 6.74
C ALA A 180 -12.00 -0.98 8.05
N THR A 181 -10.85 -0.55 8.57
CA THR A 181 -10.23 -1.14 9.76
C THR A 181 -11.08 -0.98 11.04
N PRO A 182 -11.62 0.21 11.39
CA PRO A 182 -12.43 0.35 12.60
C PRO A 182 -13.62 -0.62 12.72
N PRO A 183 -14.51 -0.77 11.72
CA PRO A 183 -15.61 -1.74 11.81
C PRO A 183 -15.15 -3.21 11.74
N ILE A 184 -13.96 -3.49 11.21
CA ILE A 184 -13.35 -4.83 11.31
C ILE A 184 -12.94 -5.10 12.76
N MET A 185 -12.26 -4.14 13.40
CA MET A 185 -11.86 -4.25 14.80
C MET A 185 -13.07 -4.45 15.72
N ASP A 186 -14.17 -3.71 15.51
CA ASP A 186 -15.39 -3.90 16.32
C ASP A 186 -15.94 -5.34 16.23
N LYS A 187 -15.88 -5.95 15.05
CA LYS A 187 -16.29 -7.36 14.86
C LYS A 187 -15.32 -8.33 15.52
N LEU A 188 -14.02 -8.04 15.52
CA LEU A 188 -13.00 -8.86 16.18
C LEU A 188 -13.12 -8.78 17.71
N ARG A 189 -13.35 -7.59 18.27
CA ARG A 189 -13.65 -7.42 19.71
C ARG A 189 -14.90 -8.19 20.11
N ALA A 190 -15.95 -8.17 19.28
CA ALA A 190 -17.19 -8.90 19.54
C ALA A 190 -17.01 -10.43 19.63
N ILE A 191 -15.96 -10.98 19.02
CA ILE A 191 -15.60 -12.41 19.12
C ILE A 191 -14.42 -12.67 20.08
N GLY A 192 -13.94 -11.64 20.78
CA GLY A 192 -12.87 -11.73 21.78
C GLY A 192 -11.44 -11.73 21.24
N ASP A 193 -11.20 -11.42 19.95
CA ASP A 193 -9.84 -11.37 19.39
C ASP A 193 -9.19 -9.98 19.58
N GLU A 194 -8.93 -9.64 20.83
CA GLU A 194 -8.20 -8.41 21.18
C GLU A 194 -6.74 -8.43 20.70
N ALA A 195 -6.16 -9.61 20.47
CA ALA A 195 -4.78 -9.71 19.99
C ALA A 195 -4.65 -9.20 18.55
N THR A 196 -5.59 -9.55 17.68
CA THR A 196 -5.63 -9.02 16.31
C THR A 196 -6.01 -7.54 16.31
N CYS A 197 -6.90 -7.08 17.20
CA CYS A 197 -7.19 -5.65 17.33
C CYS A 197 -5.93 -4.81 17.62
N ARG A 198 -5.04 -5.27 18.51
CA ARG A 198 -3.78 -4.57 18.80
C ARG A 198 -2.86 -4.47 17.59
N VAL A 199 -2.83 -5.49 16.73
CA VAL A 199 -2.08 -5.44 15.46
C VAL A 199 -2.70 -4.43 14.51
N LEU A 200 -4.02 -4.44 14.37
CA LEU A 200 -4.72 -3.47 13.50
C LEU A 200 -4.62 -2.03 14.00
N ASP A 201 -4.47 -1.79 15.31
CA ASP A 201 -4.19 -0.46 15.86
C ASP A 201 -2.82 0.08 15.43
N ILE A 202 -1.80 -0.79 15.35
CA ILE A 202 -0.46 -0.41 14.83
C ILE A 202 -0.59 -0.03 13.36
N ILE A 203 -1.20 -0.91 12.56
CA ILE A 203 -1.38 -0.71 11.11
C ILE A 203 -2.15 0.59 10.85
N LEU A 204 -3.30 0.79 11.51
CA LEU A 204 -4.13 1.99 11.32
C LEU A 204 -3.40 3.29 11.70
N ARG A 205 -2.49 3.25 12.68
CA ARG A 205 -1.67 4.41 13.05
C ARG A 205 -0.70 4.77 11.93
N ASP A 206 0.00 3.78 11.39
CA ASP A 206 1.07 3.97 10.40
C ASP A 206 0.48 4.32 9.02
N GLU A 207 -0.67 3.72 8.69
CA GLU A 207 -1.42 3.96 7.44
C GLU A 207 -1.87 5.42 7.25
N VAL A 208 -2.12 6.16 8.34
CA VAL A 208 -2.38 7.61 8.22
C VAL A 208 -1.16 8.32 7.63
N GLY A 209 0.05 7.89 8.01
CA GLY A 209 1.32 8.40 7.49
C GLY A 209 1.56 8.00 6.04
N HIS A 210 1.22 6.77 5.65
CA HIS A 210 1.37 6.27 4.27
C HIS A 210 0.50 7.07 3.31
N VAL A 211 -0.78 7.25 3.65
CA VAL A 211 -1.70 8.05 2.84
C VAL A 211 -1.29 9.53 2.82
N ALA A 212 -0.77 10.07 3.93
CA ALA A 212 -0.24 11.44 3.99
C ALA A 212 0.98 11.63 3.08
N LEU A 213 1.88 10.64 3.01
CA LEU A 213 3.03 10.65 2.11
C LEU A 213 2.55 10.70 0.64
N GLY A 214 1.54 9.90 0.30
CA GLY A 214 0.89 9.95 -1.00
C GLY A 214 0.27 11.31 -1.33
N ASP A 215 -0.47 11.92 -0.40
CA ASP A 215 -1.02 13.28 -0.57
C ASP A 215 0.08 14.33 -0.77
N HIS A 216 1.15 14.25 0.02
CA HIS A 216 2.28 15.17 -0.10
C HIS A 216 2.86 15.17 -1.52
N TRP A 217 3.15 13.98 -2.05
CA TRP A 217 3.73 13.84 -3.39
C TRP A 217 2.73 14.13 -4.51
N PHE A 218 1.45 13.76 -4.34
CA PHE A 218 0.40 14.18 -5.26
C PHE A 218 0.35 15.71 -5.40
N ARG A 219 0.30 16.41 -4.26
CA ARG A 219 0.30 17.89 -4.25
C ARG A 219 1.61 18.47 -4.78
N TYR A 220 2.74 17.79 -4.59
CA TYR A 220 4.02 18.17 -5.20
C TYR A 220 3.94 18.13 -6.73
N PHE A 221 3.44 17.05 -7.32
CA PHE A 221 3.28 16.95 -8.78
C PHE A 221 2.26 17.95 -9.32
N CYS A 222 1.13 18.17 -8.63
CA CYS A 222 0.20 19.22 -9.02
C CYS A 222 0.87 20.60 -9.06
N ARG A 223 1.73 20.94 -8.08
CA ARG A 223 2.46 22.22 -8.08
C ARG A 223 3.46 22.33 -9.23
N LEU A 224 4.16 21.24 -9.56
CA LEU A 224 5.09 21.24 -10.70
C LEU A 224 4.37 21.48 -12.04
N GLU A 225 3.16 20.94 -12.18
CA GLU A 225 2.35 21.05 -13.40
C GLU A 225 1.38 22.24 -13.40
N GLY A 226 1.33 23.03 -12.33
CA GLY A 226 0.42 24.17 -12.20
C GLY A 226 -1.07 23.79 -12.10
N LEU A 227 -1.37 22.60 -11.59
CA LEU A 227 -2.71 22.03 -11.49
C LEU A 227 -3.36 22.30 -10.12
N ALA A 228 -4.69 22.46 -10.10
CA ALA A 228 -5.48 22.54 -8.87
C ALA A 228 -5.69 21.13 -8.27
N PRO A 229 -5.11 20.80 -7.09
CA PRO A 229 -5.06 19.43 -6.59
C PRO A 229 -6.43 18.76 -6.46
N GLU A 230 -7.41 19.46 -5.87
CA GLU A 230 -8.72 18.88 -5.57
C GLU A 230 -9.52 18.55 -6.85
N ALA A 231 -9.45 19.43 -7.86
CA ALA A 231 -10.09 19.20 -9.16
C ALA A 231 -9.38 18.06 -9.93
N THR A 232 -8.05 18.07 -9.94
CA THR A 232 -7.23 17.02 -10.57
C THR A 232 -7.50 15.65 -9.95
N TYR A 233 -7.60 15.57 -8.63
CA TYR A 233 -7.87 14.33 -7.92
C TYR A 233 -9.19 13.68 -8.36
N LEU A 234 -10.27 14.47 -8.42
CA LEU A 234 -11.58 13.99 -8.87
C LEU A 234 -11.57 13.60 -10.36
N ASN A 235 -10.86 14.35 -11.19
CA ASN A 235 -10.70 14.03 -12.61
C ASN A 235 -9.97 12.70 -12.81
N LEU A 236 -8.89 12.45 -12.06
CA LEU A 236 -8.13 11.20 -12.13
C LEU A 236 -8.97 10.00 -11.67
N ILE A 237 -9.78 10.14 -10.61
CA ILE A 237 -10.74 9.10 -10.19
C ILE A 237 -11.71 8.74 -11.32
N ALA A 238 -12.20 9.75 -12.05
CA ALA A 238 -13.10 9.54 -13.18
C ALA A 238 -12.37 8.90 -14.38
N GLN A 239 -11.24 9.46 -14.79
CA GLN A 239 -10.44 9.05 -15.94
C GLN A 239 -10.01 7.58 -15.85
N PHE A 240 -9.54 7.16 -14.68
CA PHE A 240 -9.09 5.78 -14.44
C PHE A 240 -10.20 4.85 -13.96
N ASN A 241 -11.45 5.33 -13.93
CA ASN A 241 -12.59 4.59 -13.39
C ASN A 241 -12.30 3.98 -12.01
N ALA A 242 -11.57 4.72 -11.17
CA ALA A 242 -11.15 4.26 -9.86
C ALA A 242 -12.39 4.04 -8.96
N PRO A 243 -12.33 3.10 -8.00
CA PRO A 243 -13.43 2.84 -7.09
C PRO A 243 -13.76 4.07 -6.25
N TRP A 244 -15.03 4.38 -6.10
CA TRP A 244 -15.47 5.45 -5.20
C TRP A 244 -15.37 5.00 -3.73
N PRO A 245 -14.94 5.86 -2.80
CA PRO A 245 -14.92 5.54 -1.37
C PRO A 245 -16.30 5.09 -0.88
N LYS A 246 -16.31 4.09 0.02
CA LYS A 246 -17.56 3.57 0.59
C LYS A 246 -17.79 4.21 1.96
N PRO A 247 -18.85 5.00 2.15
CA PRO A 247 -19.16 5.56 3.46
C PRO A 247 -19.61 4.46 4.46
N PRO A 248 -19.52 4.71 5.78
CA PRO A 248 -19.00 5.95 6.39
C PRO A 248 -17.48 6.03 6.30
N LEU A 249 -16.96 7.23 5.99
CA LEU A 249 -15.53 7.48 5.97
C LEU A 249 -15.01 7.78 7.38
N ASN A 250 -13.77 7.38 7.66
CA ASN A 250 -13.05 7.79 8.85
C ASN A 250 -12.50 9.21 8.66
N LEU A 251 -13.38 10.20 8.80
CA LEU A 251 -13.05 11.62 8.57
C LEU A 251 -11.86 12.09 9.42
N PRO A 252 -11.75 11.77 10.72
CA PRO A 252 -10.57 12.16 11.50
C PRO A 252 -9.25 11.63 10.93
N ALA A 253 -9.21 10.36 10.49
CA ALA A 253 -8.01 9.78 9.89
C ALA A 253 -7.69 10.40 8.54
N ARG A 254 -8.69 10.56 7.66
CA ARG A 254 -8.49 11.18 6.34
C ARG A 254 -8.04 12.65 6.45
N ARG A 255 -8.54 13.41 7.43
CA ARG A 255 -8.02 14.78 7.70
C ARG A 255 -6.54 14.78 8.06
N ARG A 256 -6.13 13.89 8.97
CA ARG A 256 -4.71 13.75 9.34
C ARG A 256 -3.85 13.30 8.15
N ALA A 257 -4.44 12.54 7.22
CA ALA A 257 -3.79 12.11 5.99
C ALA A 257 -3.76 13.18 4.86
N GLY A 258 -4.20 14.42 5.10
CA GLY A 258 -4.05 15.54 4.15
C GLY A 258 -5.27 15.85 3.28
N PHE A 259 -6.40 15.16 3.47
CA PHE A 259 -7.64 15.48 2.76
C PHE A 259 -8.25 16.78 3.29
N SER A 260 -8.57 17.70 2.37
CA SER A 260 -9.27 18.95 2.69
C SER A 260 -10.74 18.71 3.04
N GLU A 261 -11.37 19.64 3.76
CA GLU A 261 -12.81 19.55 4.04
C GLU A 261 -13.66 19.50 2.76
N ALA A 262 -13.24 20.22 1.71
CA ALA A 262 -13.95 20.21 0.43
C ALA A 262 -13.93 18.82 -0.21
N GLU A 263 -12.78 18.14 -0.20
CA GLU A 263 -12.66 16.77 -0.68
C GLU A 263 -13.52 15.82 0.17
N LEU A 264 -13.47 15.94 1.50
CA LEU A 264 -14.20 15.06 2.41
C LEU A 264 -15.72 15.18 2.24
N VAL A 265 -16.24 16.39 2.00
CA VAL A 265 -17.66 16.60 1.68
C VAL A 265 -18.02 15.86 0.39
N VAL A 266 -17.22 16.00 -0.67
CA VAL A 266 -17.47 15.34 -1.95
C VAL A 266 -17.39 13.81 -1.83
N LEU A 267 -16.33 13.29 -1.21
CA LEU A 267 -16.08 11.84 -1.11
C LEU A 267 -17.07 11.12 -0.19
N SER A 268 -17.68 11.84 0.76
CA SER A 268 -18.73 11.29 1.64
C SER A 268 -20.08 11.14 0.94
N ALA A 269 -20.29 11.84 -0.18
CA ALA A 269 -21.49 11.73 -0.99
C ALA A 269 -21.43 10.53 -1.96
N PRO A 270 -22.58 10.05 -2.48
CA PRO A 270 -22.60 9.10 -3.60
C PRO A 270 -21.81 9.64 -4.79
N ARG A 271 -21.21 8.74 -5.59
CA ARG A 271 -20.39 9.11 -6.75
C ARG A 271 -21.15 10.11 -7.64
N PRO A 272 -20.59 11.31 -7.89
CA PRO A 272 -21.22 12.27 -8.78
C PRO A 272 -21.46 11.67 -10.17
N GLY A 273 -22.71 11.69 -10.62
CA GLY A 273 -23.10 11.18 -11.96
C GLY A 273 -23.23 9.64 -12.10
N GLY A 274 -23.05 8.86 -11.04
CA GLY A 274 -23.27 7.40 -11.05
C GLY A 274 -24.67 7.01 -10.61
N ARG A 275 -25.35 6.10 -11.35
CA ARG A 275 -26.51 5.38 -10.81
C ARG A 275 -26.02 4.34 -9.80
N THR A 276 -26.79 4.22 -8.70
CA THR A 276 -26.60 3.31 -7.56
C THR A 276 -26.18 1.90 -7.95
#